data_AF-A0A151XJY2-F1
#
_entry.id   AF-A0A151XJY2-F1
#
_cell.length_a   1.000
_cell.length_b   1.000
_cell.length_c   1.000
_cell.angle_alpha   90.00
_cell.angle_beta   90.00
_cell.angle_gamma   90.00
#
_symmetry.space_group_name_H-M   'P 1'
#
loop_
_entity.id
_entity.type
_entity.pdbx_description
1 polymer ?
#
loop_
_entity_poly.entity_id
_entity_poly.type
_entity_poly.pdbx_seq_one_letter_code
_entity_poly.pdbx_strand_id
1 'polypeptide(L)'
;KNRGNLIFPSDDVIKITKYCETVIRLNSNIIRTTNNIKTIITMKVFNDVCHSVFNDSAMSEHIMHQNIFDNHKTELIKSIIVIYVNLRLFHEAKCVNDSIQKEYIRHKFTKLIHFKNE
;
A
#
# COMPACT_ATOMS: atom_id res chain seq x y z
N LYS A 1 14.74 3.75 -15.01
CA LYS A 1 16.17 4.13 -15.05
C LYS A 1 16.79 3.82 -13.69
N ASN A 2 17.63 2.79 -13.57
CA ASN A 2 18.55 2.67 -12.43
C ASN A 2 19.85 3.42 -12.78
N ARG A 3 20.51 4.00 -11.77
CA ARG A 3 21.87 4.56 -11.89
C ARG A 3 22.86 3.72 -11.08
N GLY A 4 22.64 2.40 -11.02
CA GLY A 4 23.44 1.44 -10.24
C GLY A 4 23.05 1.27 -8.77
N ASN A 5 22.50 2.28 -8.10
CA ASN A 5 22.32 2.28 -6.63
C ASN A 5 20.92 1.87 -6.13
N LEU A 6 20.08 1.25 -6.97
CA LEU A 6 18.74 0.82 -6.57
C LEU A 6 18.78 -0.65 -6.13
N ILE A 7 18.14 -0.93 -5.00
CA ILE A 7 17.94 -2.30 -4.51
C ILE A 7 16.72 -2.88 -5.24
N PHE A 8 16.91 -4.03 -5.86
CA PHE A 8 15.82 -4.76 -6.49
C PHE A 8 15.16 -5.69 -5.46
N PRO A 9 13.83 -5.60 -5.28
CA PRO A 9 13.11 -6.51 -4.39
C PRO A 9 13.06 -7.93 -4.97
N SER A 10 12.85 -8.92 -4.10
CA SER A 10 12.60 -10.30 -4.53
C SER A 10 11.24 -10.44 -5.22
N ASP A 11 11.09 -11.50 -6.03
CA ASP A 11 9.83 -11.77 -6.75
C ASP A 11 8.63 -11.93 -5.81
N ASP A 12 8.84 -12.53 -4.64
CA ASP A 12 7.80 -12.65 -3.60
C ASP A 12 7.35 -11.29 -3.07
N VAL A 13 8.29 -10.36 -2.81
CA VAL A 13 7.96 -9.00 -2.39
C VAL A 13 7.20 -8.27 -3.50
N ILE A 14 7.62 -8.42 -4.76
CA ILE A 14 6.90 -7.87 -5.92
C ILE A 14 5.48 -8.45 -5.99
N LYS A 15 5.32 -9.75 -5.78
CA LYS A 15 4.02 -10.42 -5.79
C LYS A 15 3.11 -9.89 -4.68
N ILE A 16 3.59 -9.83 -3.44
CA ILE A 16 2.84 -9.28 -2.30
C ILE A 16 2.37 -7.85 -2.61
N THR A 17 3.27 -6.99 -3.07
CA THR A 17 2.95 -5.57 -3.34
C THR A 17 1.96 -5.39 -4.50
N LYS A 18 2.01 -6.24 -5.55
CA LYS A 18 1.00 -6.27 -6.62
C LYS A 18 -0.39 -6.64 -6.11
N TYR A 19 -0.49 -7.63 -5.21
CA TYR A 19 -1.75 -7.98 -4.57
C TYR A 19 -2.26 -6.85 -3.68
N CYS A 20 -1.40 -6.20 -2.90
CA CYS A 20 -1.75 -5.00 -2.14
C CYS A 20 -2.38 -3.93 -3.04
N GLU A 21 -1.73 -3.59 -4.16
CA GLU A 21 -2.23 -2.57 -5.09
C GLU A 21 -3.59 -2.97 -5.68
N THR A 22 -3.75 -4.24 -6.04
CA THR A 22 -5.01 -4.77 -6.58
C THR A 22 -6.15 -4.61 -5.57
N VAL A 23 -5.95 -5.05 -4.32
CA VAL A 23 -6.95 -4.93 -3.26
C VAL A 23 -7.26 -3.47 -2.97
N ILE A 24 -6.25 -2.60 -2.88
CA ILE A 24 -6.45 -1.15 -2.68
C ILE A 24 -7.32 -0.55 -3.79
N ARG A 25 -7.04 -0.86 -5.07
CA ARG A 25 -7.80 -0.35 -6.20
C ARG A 25 -9.26 -0.83 -6.21
N LEU A 26 -9.48 -2.11 -5.90
CA LEU A 26 -10.81 -2.70 -5.80
C LEU A 26 -11.65 -2.11 -4.66
N ASN A 27 -11.01 -1.57 -3.62
CA ASN A 27 -11.67 -0.99 -2.46
C ASN A 27 -11.56 0.55 -2.43
N SER A 28 -11.23 1.17 -3.57
CA SER A 28 -10.96 2.61 -3.68
C SER A 28 -12.12 3.50 -3.20
N ASN A 29 -13.35 3.05 -3.41
CA ASN A 29 -14.58 3.68 -2.94
C ASN A 29 -14.75 3.69 -1.41
N ILE A 30 -14.23 2.67 -0.70
CA ILE A 30 -14.42 2.52 0.74
C ILE A 30 -13.21 2.98 1.56
N ILE A 31 -12.08 3.25 0.91
CA ILE A 31 -10.81 3.58 1.58
C ILE A 31 -10.93 4.77 2.53
N ARG A 32 -11.77 5.76 2.18
CA ARG A 32 -11.88 7.02 2.93
C ARG A 32 -13.05 7.06 3.91
N THR A 33 -13.99 6.15 3.77
CA THR A 33 -15.24 6.14 4.55
C THR A 33 -15.24 5.06 5.63
N THR A 34 -14.39 4.05 5.49
CA THR A 34 -14.41 2.87 6.37
C THR A 34 -13.38 2.99 7.48
N ASN A 35 -13.84 2.91 8.72
CA ASN A 35 -12.96 2.76 9.88
C ASN A 35 -12.18 1.45 9.80
N ASN A 36 -10.94 1.45 10.27
CA ASN A 36 -10.06 0.27 10.26
C ASN A 36 -9.75 -0.32 8.86
N ILE A 37 -9.87 0.49 7.80
CA ILE A 37 -9.57 0.06 6.43
C ILE A 37 -8.18 -0.60 6.29
N LYS A 38 -7.18 -0.10 7.01
CA LYS A 38 -5.82 -0.67 7.02
C LYS A 38 -5.83 -2.15 7.40
N THR A 39 -6.53 -2.48 8.47
CA THR A 39 -6.65 -3.86 8.96
C THR A 39 -7.41 -4.72 7.97
N ILE A 40 -8.52 -4.21 7.42
CA ILE A 40 -9.34 -4.92 6.42
C ILE A 40 -8.52 -5.26 5.18
N ILE A 41 -7.79 -4.29 4.62
CA ILE A 41 -6.94 -4.50 3.44
C ILE A 41 -5.81 -5.47 3.80
N THR A 42 -5.17 -5.31 4.96
CA THR A 42 -4.08 -6.20 5.39
C THR A 42 -4.54 -7.65 5.50
N MET A 43 -5.70 -7.90 6.11
CA MET A 43 -6.25 -9.25 6.23
C MET A 43 -6.63 -9.85 4.87
N LYS A 44 -7.28 -9.07 3.99
CA LYS A 44 -7.64 -9.53 2.63
C LYS A 44 -6.39 -9.94 1.86
N VAL A 45 -5.39 -9.06 1.79
CA VAL A 45 -4.13 -9.36 1.09
C VAL A 45 -3.44 -10.56 1.72
N PHE A 46 -3.35 -10.61 3.05
CA PHE A 46 -2.67 -11.70 3.74
C PHE A 46 -3.29 -13.06 3.41
N ASN A 47 -4.62 -13.17 3.47
CA ASN A 47 -5.33 -14.41 3.15
C ASN A 47 -5.10 -14.86 1.69
N ASP A 48 -4.97 -13.92 0.77
CA ASP A 48 -4.75 -14.23 -0.66
C ASP A 48 -3.31 -14.67 -0.94
N VAL A 49 -2.31 -14.13 -0.23
CA VAL A 49 -0.90 -14.33 -0.57
C VAL A 49 -0.16 -15.30 0.34
N CYS A 50 -0.60 -15.54 1.58
CA CYS A 50 0.21 -16.21 2.62
C CYS A 50 0.74 -17.60 2.23
N HIS A 51 -0.03 -18.35 1.45
CA HIS A 51 0.34 -19.70 0.99
C HIS A 51 1.10 -19.70 -0.34
N SER A 52 1.23 -18.56 -1.01
CA SER A 52 1.73 -18.46 -2.38
C SER A 52 3.11 -17.79 -2.52
N VAL A 53 3.68 -17.34 -1.40
CA VAL A 53 4.94 -16.58 -1.34
C VAL A 53 5.87 -17.18 -0.29
N PHE A 54 7.18 -17.05 -0.48
CA PHE A 54 8.21 -17.63 0.38
C PHE A 54 8.02 -19.14 0.56
N ASN A 55 7.96 -19.85 -0.56
CA ASN A 55 7.72 -21.30 -0.63
C ASN A 55 8.97 -22.08 -1.10
N ASP A 56 10.15 -21.49 -0.99
CA ASP A 56 11.38 -22.19 -1.32
C ASP A 56 11.73 -23.26 -0.27
N SER A 57 12.60 -24.19 -0.66
CA SER A 57 13.03 -25.29 0.21
C SER A 57 13.75 -24.77 1.45
N ALA A 58 14.53 -23.69 1.31
CA ALA A 58 15.24 -23.05 2.41
C ALA A 58 14.28 -22.45 3.46
N MET A 59 13.20 -21.78 3.05
CA MET A 59 12.17 -21.30 3.98
C MET A 59 11.42 -22.46 4.63
N SER A 60 11.14 -23.53 3.89
CA SER A 60 10.46 -24.72 4.43
C SER A 60 11.29 -25.39 5.53
N GLU A 61 12.60 -25.51 5.31
CA GLU A 61 13.55 -25.99 6.32
C GLU A 61 13.64 -25.04 7.51
N HIS A 62 13.67 -23.72 7.27
CA HIS A 62 13.69 -22.73 8.35
C HIS A 62 12.45 -22.83 9.25
N ILE A 63 11.27 -23.01 8.66
CA ILE A 63 10.00 -23.17 9.39
C ILE A 63 10.00 -24.46 10.23
N MET A 64 10.57 -25.56 9.73
CA MET A 64 10.65 -26.82 10.49
C MET A 64 11.50 -26.71 11.76
N HIS A 65 12.54 -25.88 11.74
CA HIS A 65 13.42 -25.65 12.89
C HIS A 65 12.95 -24.50 13.79
N GLN A 66 11.81 -23.89 13.46
CA GLN A 66 11.29 -22.74 14.18
C GLN A 66 10.53 -23.14 15.45
N ASN A 67 10.52 -22.27 16.46
CA ASN A 67 9.67 -22.43 17.63
C ASN A 67 8.19 -22.40 17.19
N ILE A 68 7.36 -23.29 17.75
CA ILE A 68 5.93 -23.45 17.42
C ILE A 68 5.15 -22.14 17.59
N PHE A 69 5.61 -21.26 18.50
CA PHE A 69 4.97 -19.97 18.78
C PHE A 69 5.44 -18.83 17.88
N ASP A 70 6.56 -18.97 17.20
CA ASP A 70 7.07 -17.96 16.29
C ASP A 70 6.70 -18.37 14.86
N ASN A 71 6.10 -17.48 14.08
CA ASN A 71 5.86 -17.73 12.65
C ASN A 71 6.46 -16.59 11.82
N HIS A 72 7.79 -16.61 11.67
CA HIS A 72 8.58 -15.56 11.04
C HIS A 72 8.11 -15.31 9.60
N LYS A 73 7.73 -16.37 8.87
CA LYS A 73 7.15 -16.22 7.53
C LYS A 73 5.90 -15.35 7.56
N THR A 74 4.98 -15.65 8.47
CA THR A 74 3.73 -14.89 8.62
C THR A 74 4.00 -13.44 9.04
N GLU A 75 4.92 -13.23 9.97
CA GLU A 75 5.31 -11.90 10.44
C GLU A 75 5.97 -11.06 9.34
N LEU A 76 6.84 -11.69 8.54
CA LEU A 76 7.48 -11.06 7.39
C LEU A 76 6.45 -10.62 6.36
N ILE A 77 5.55 -11.53 5.97
CA ILE A 77 4.47 -11.22 5.00
C ILE A 77 3.60 -10.07 5.53
N LYS A 78 3.15 -10.14 6.79
CA LYS A 78 2.35 -9.08 7.41
C LYS A 78 3.09 -7.74 7.43
N SER A 79 4.39 -7.75 7.75
CA SER A 79 5.21 -6.55 7.80
C SER A 79 5.31 -5.88 6.42
N ILE A 80 5.58 -6.65 5.37
CA ILE A 80 5.63 -6.16 3.99
C ILE A 80 4.28 -5.53 3.59
N ILE A 81 3.18 -6.22 3.88
CA ILE A 81 1.82 -5.73 3.57
C ILE A 81 1.55 -4.42 4.30
N VAL A 82 1.80 -4.35 5.61
CA VAL A 82 1.53 -3.16 6.43
C VAL A 82 2.34 -1.97 5.94
N ILE A 83 3.62 -2.15 5.62
CA ILE A 83 4.49 -1.10 5.08
C ILE A 83 3.91 -0.56 3.76
N TYR A 84 3.60 -1.44 2.82
CA TYR A 84 3.08 -1.03 1.51
C TYR A 84 1.71 -0.36 1.63
N VAL A 85 0.77 -0.95 2.38
CA VAL A 85 -0.58 -0.41 2.58
C VAL A 85 -0.51 0.98 3.20
N ASN A 86 0.30 1.18 4.23
CA ASN A 86 0.49 2.51 4.82
C ASN A 86 1.01 3.51 3.79
N LEU A 87 2.11 3.19 3.10
CA LEU A 87 2.71 4.05 2.08
C LEU A 87 1.67 4.46 1.03
N ARG A 88 0.91 3.49 0.53
CA ARG A 88 -0.04 3.70 -0.56
C ARG A 88 -1.26 4.50 -0.14
N LEU A 89 -1.75 4.32 1.09
CA LEU A 89 -2.86 5.10 1.65
C LEU A 89 -2.45 6.55 1.93
N PHE A 90 -1.23 6.79 2.42
CA PHE A 90 -0.71 8.15 2.56
C PHE A 90 -0.57 8.84 1.21
N HIS A 91 -0.06 8.14 0.20
CA HIS A 91 -0.01 8.65 -1.17
C HIS A 91 -1.41 9.01 -1.69
N GLU A 92 -2.40 8.13 -1.47
CA GLU A 92 -3.78 8.37 -1.88
C GLU A 92 -4.37 9.63 -1.22
N ALA A 93 -4.18 9.79 0.09
CA ALA A 93 -4.60 10.99 0.81
C ALA A 93 -3.92 12.26 0.27
N LYS A 94 -2.62 12.19 -0.03
CA LYS A 94 -1.87 13.31 -0.60
C LYS A 94 -2.41 13.72 -1.97
N CYS A 95 -2.63 12.78 -2.88
CA CYS A 95 -3.17 13.07 -4.22
C CYS A 95 -4.51 13.81 -4.18
N VAL A 96 -5.35 13.47 -3.20
CA VAL A 96 -6.66 14.11 -3.00
C VAL A 96 -6.48 15.53 -2.50
N ASN A 97 -5.66 15.72 -1.47
CA ASN A 97 -5.40 17.04 -0.91
C ASN A 97 -4.81 17.99 -1.96
N ASP A 98 -3.86 17.50 -2.76
CA ASP A 98 -3.27 18.26 -3.87
C ASP A 98 -4.34 18.64 -4.92
N SER A 99 -5.31 17.77 -5.18
CA SER A 99 -6.41 18.04 -6.11
C SER A 99 -7.39 19.09 -5.57
N ILE A 100 -7.80 18.96 -4.30
CA ILE A 100 -8.69 19.92 -3.62
C ILE A 100 -8.01 21.30 -3.54
N GLN A 101 -6.72 21.34 -3.20
CA GLN A 101 -5.98 22.59 -3.09
C GLN A 101 -5.86 23.30 -4.44
N LYS A 102 -5.60 22.56 -5.53
CA LYS A 102 -5.57 23.12 -6.89
C LYS A 102 -6.92 23.74 -7.27
N GLU A 103 -8.02 23.07 -6.96
CA GLU A 103 -9.37 23.57 -7.23
C GLU A 103 -9.67 24.85 -6.43
N TYR A 104 -9.34 24.87 -5.14
CA TYR A 104 -9.50 26.05 -4.29
C TYR A 104 -8.71 27.26 -4.82
N ILE A 105 -7.45 27.03 -5.22
CA ILE A 105 -6.59 28.08 -5.79
C ILE A 105 -7.22 28.65 -7.07
N ARG A 106 -7.68 27.78 -7.97
CA ARG A 106 -8.36 28.20 -9.21
C ARG A 106 -9.60 29.03 -8.91
N HIS A 107 -10.46 28.55 -8.01
CA HIS A 107 -11.67 29.28 -7.61
C HIS A 107 -11.34 30.67 -7.02
N LYS A 108 -10.33 30.76 -6.14
CA LYS A 108 -9.89 32.03 -5.54
C LYS A 108 -9.43 33.03 -6.61
N PHE A 109 -8.63 32.60 -7.58
CA PHE A 109 -8.13 33.49 -8.62
C PHE A 109 -9.19 33.89 -9.64
N THR A 110 -10.12 33.00 -10.01
CA THR A 110 -11.27 33.36 -10.84
C THR A 110 -12.10 34.45 -10.16
N LYS A 111 -12.37 34.31 -8.85
CA LYS A 111 -13.13 35.32 -8.09
C LYS A 111 -12.41 36.68 -8.04
N LEU A 112 -11.08 36.69 -7.87
CA LEU A 112 -10.29 37.92 -7.89
C LEU A 112 -10.33 38.65 -9.24
N ILE A 113 -10.35 37.92 -10.35
CA ILE A 113 -10.45 38.53 -11.69
C ILE A 113 -11.80 39.23 -11.86
N HIS A 114 -12.89 38.60 -11.42
CA HIS A 114 -14.22 39.23 -11.48
C HIS A 114 -14.28 40.55 -10.71
N PHE A 115 -13.74 40.61 -9.50
CA PHE A 115 -13.70 41.85 -8.71
C PHE A 115 -12.72 42.91 -9.21
N LYS A 116 -11.78 42.56 -10.09
CA LYS A 116 -10.79 43.51 -10.62
C LYS A 116 -11.26 44.23 -11.88
N ASN A 117 -12.35 43.74 -12.48
CA ASN A 117 -12.97 44.31 -13.68
C ASN A 117 -14.33 44.98 -13.38
N GLU A 118 -14.66 45.17 -12.10
CA GLU A 118 -15.70 46.11 -11.60
C GLU A 118 -15.02 47.41 -11.14
#